data_AF-A0A1V5A948-F1
#
_entry.id   AF-A0A1V5A948-F1
#
_cell.length_a   1.000
_cell.length_b   1.000
_cell.length_c   1.000
_cell.angle_alpha   90.00
_cell.angle_beta   90.00
_cell.angle_gamma   90.00
#
_symmetry.space_group_name_H-M   'P 1'
#
loop_
_entity.id
_entity.type
_entity.pdbx_description
1 polymer ?
#
loop_
_entity_poly.entity_id
_entity_poly.type
_entity_poly.pdbx_seq_one_letter_code
_entity_poly.pdbx_strand_id
1 'polypeptide(L)' 'MYTVGSIYWNIGLGLNPGEVENDAEGLNTMQALGENMAWILKKMASG' A
#
# COMPACT_ATOMS: atom_id res chain seq x y z
N MET A 1 -4.65 12.58 -13.96
CA MET A 1 -4.84 11.83 -12.69
C MET A 1 -4.12 10.50 -12.84
N TYR A 2 -3.17 10.20 -11.95
CA TYR A 2 -2.51 8.89 -11.92
C TYR A 2 -3.20 8.02 -10.89
N THR A 3 -3.57 6.80 -11.28
CA THR A 3 -4.13 5.79 -10.37
C THR A 3 -3.06 4.74 -10.15
N VAL A 4 -2.77 4.43 -8.89
CA VAL A 4 -1.79 3.41 -8.51
C VAL A 4 -2.52 2.10 -8.22
N GLY A 5 -2.06 1.01 -8.81
CA GLY A 5 -2.62 -0.32 -8.57
C GLY A 5 -2.26 -0.84 -7.18
N SER A 6 -3.20 -1.59 -6.59
CA SER A 6 -2.98 -2.40 -5.39
C SER A 6 -3.16 -3.87 -5.71
N ILE A 7 -2.72 -4.74 -4.80
CA ILE A 7 -2.89 -6.19 -4.92
C ILE A 7 -4.18 -6.68 -4.24
N TYR A 8 -4.80 -5.85 -3.39
CA TYR A 8 -6.10 -6.10 -2.78
C TYR A 8 -6.75 -4.79 -2.28
N TRP A 9 -7.71 -4.86 -1.37
CA TRP A 9 -8.32 -3.68 -0.75
C TRP A 9 -7.29 -2.85 0.01
N ASN A 10 -7.28 -1.54 -0.23
CA ASN A 10 -6.37 -0.60 0.43
C ASN A 10 -6.81 -0.30 1.87
N ILE A 11 -6.90 -1.32 2.70
CA ILE A 11 -7.30 -1.24 4.10
C ILE A 11 -6.52 -2.27 4.92
N GLY A 12 -6.18 -1.89 6.16
CA GLY A 12 -5.77 -2.82 7.20
C GLY A 12 -6.80 -2.78 8.33
N LEU A 13 -7.04 -3.91 9.00
CA LEU A 13 -8.07 -4.06 10.01
C LEU A 13 -7.50 -4.50 11.36
N GLY A 14 -7.89 -3.80 12.42
CA GLY A 14 -7.66 -4.20 13.82
C GLY A 14 -8.77 -3.61 14.69
N LEU A 15 -9.28 -4.37 15.66
CA LEU A 15 -10.38 -3.92 16.51
C LEU A 15 -9.87 -2.97 17.59
N ASN A 16 -8.71 -3.27 18.15
CA ASN A 16 -8.03 -2.44 19.16
C ASN A 16 -6.79 -1.73 18.56
N PRO A 17 -6.35 -0.60 19.15
CA PRO A 17 -5.09 0.04 18.76
C PRO A 17 -3.92 -0.96 18.76
N GLY A 18 -3.19 -1.02 17.65
CA GLY A 18 -2.05 -1.92 17.47
C GLY A 18 -2.38 -3.29 16.86
N GLU A 19 -3.65 -3.74 16.87
CA GLU A 19 -3.98 -5.06 16.30
C GLU A 19 -3.80 -5.13 14.78
N VAL A 20 -3.84 -3.99 14.09
CA VAL A 20 -3.56 -3.90 12.64
C VAL A 20 -2.15 -4.40 12.29
N GLU A 21 -1.22 -4.42 13.24
CA GLU A 21 0.12 -5.01 13.04
C GLU A 21 0.08 -6.54 12.87
N ASN A 22 -1.03 -7.19 13.24
CA ASN A 22 -1.23 -8.62 13.03
C ASN A 22 -2.05 -8.92 11.76
N ASP A 23 -2.53 -7.89 11.05
CA ASP A 23 -3.22 -8.05 9.78
C ASP A 23 -2.21 -8.28 8.64
N ALA A 24 -1.77 -9.53 8.49
CA ALA A 24 -0.77 -9.91 7.50
C ALA A 24 -1.19 -9.57 6.05
N GLU A 25 -2.49 -9.66 5.73
CA GLU A 25 -3.01 -9.32 4.41
C GLU A 25 -2.96 -7.81 4.16
N GLY A 26 -3.45 -7.03 5.12
CA GLY A 26 -3.42 -5.57 5.06
C GLY A 26 -1.99 -5.04 4.98
N LEU A 27 -1.08 -5.58 5.81
CA LEU A 27 0.33 -5.20 5.79
C LEU A 27 1.00 -5.50 4.44
N ASN A 28 0.79 -6.70 3.89
CA ASN A 28 1.31 -7.07 2.57
C ASN A 28 0.73 -6.17 1.46
N THR A 29 -0.56 -5.84 1.54
CA THR A 29 -1.24 -4.95 0.58
C THR A 29 -0.66 -3.54 0.63
N MET A 30 -0.42 -2.99 1.83
CA MET A 30 0.16 -1.66 2.01
C MET A 30 1.62 -1.61 1.54
N GLN A 31 2.39 -2.67 1.77
CA GLN A 31 3.75 -2.78 1.25
C GLN A 31 3.76 -2.73 -0.28
N ALA A 32 2.96 -3.57 -0.94
CA ALA A 32 2.90 -3.60 -2.41
C ALA A 32 2.38 -2.27 -3.00
N LEU A 33 1.38 -1.65 -2.37
CA LEU A 33 0.90 -0.34 -2.79
C LEU A 33 2.01 0.71 -2.68
N GLY A 34 2.77 0.72 -1.58
CA GLY A 34 3.92 1.59 -1.36
C GLY A 34 5.00 1.45 -2.43
N GLU A 35 5.34 0.20 -2.79
CA GLU A 35 6.29 -0.10 -3.86
C GLU A 35 5.81 0.42 -5.22
N ASN A 36 4.53 0.23 -5.54
CA ASN A 36 3.92 0.73 -6.78
C ASN A 36 3.91 2.26 -6.83
N MET A 37 3.59 2.93 -5.72
CA MET A 37 3.65 4.39 -5.60
C MET A 37 5.08 4.89 -5.83
N ALA A 38 6.06 4.29 -5.17
CA ALA A 38 7.47 4.65 -5.32
C ALA A 38 7.97 4.49 -6.76
N TRP A 39 7.55 3.42 -7.46
CA TRP A 39 7.90 3.21 -8.85
C TRP A 39 7.35 4.31 -9.76
N ILE A 40 6.07 4.67 -9.63
CA ILE A 40 5.45 5.73 -10.43
C ILE A 40 6.12 7.08 -10.17
N LEU A 41 6.33 7.44 -8.90
CA LEU A 41 6.99 8.70 -8.54
C LEU A 41 8.40 8.80 -9.14
N LYS A 42 9.19 7.72 -9.09
CA LYS A 42 10.53 7.67 -9.72
C LYS A 42 10.45 7.86 -11.24
N LYS A 43 9.48 7.24 -11.91
CA LYS A 43 9.28 7.39 -13.36
C LYS A 43 8.86 8.81 -13.74
N MET A 44 8.02 9.44 -12.93
CA MET A 44 7.61 10.83 -13.15
C MET A 44 8.75 11.82 -12.92
N ALA A 45 9.62 11.58 -11.93
CA ALA A 45 10.75 12.45 -11.64
C ALA A 45 11.92 12.31 -12.63
N SER A 46 11.95 11.24 -13.43
CA SER A 46 13.02 10.97 -14.40
C SER A 46 12.70 11.45 -15.83
N GLY A 47 11.53 12.09 -16.03
CA GLY A 47 11.12 12.75 -17.28
C GLY A 47 11.28 14.25 -17.19
#